data_AF-A0A7X3XRC5-F1
#
_entry.id   AF-A0A7X3XRC5-F1
#
_cell.length_a   1.000
_cell.length_b   1.000
_cell.length_c   1.000
_cell.angle_alpha   90.00
_cell.angle_beta   90.00
_cell.angle_gamma   90.00
#
_symmetry.space_group_name_H-M   'P 1'
#
loop_
_entity.id
_entity.type
_entity.pdbx_description
1 polymer ?
#
loop_
_entity_poly.entity_id
_entity_poly.type
_entity_poly.pdbx_seq_one_letter_code
_entity_poly.pdbx_strand_id
1 'polypeptide(L)'
;MEIQEFPAGGIYDGEKDGRMVKIMPINRIATRADLNELIAGFNYRAFQKRQEEHPTRPVEKLLLVCMGHEPDLAAALQNEVSHKLDIEVMDILRDKSQLEFKRESEARIVRRDGQLVIEQFYPMNLLQKLSLMQENVEDWRELVESVKVDFNYDGAVLNPSEVDLPEDDEFVKGVYPIPEDAGTIRVKITDLLSESLEVTVK
;
A
#
# COMPACT_ATOMS: atom_id res chain seq x y z
N MET A 1 0.69 -8.47 -10.48
CA MET A 1 1.11 -8.18 -11.87
C MET A 1 1.80 -6.84 -11.87
N GLU A 2 3.03 -6.79 -12.36
CA GLU A 2 3.96 -5.66 -12.21
C GLU A 2 4.04 -4.83 -13.49
N ILE A 3 4.26 -3.52 -13.36
CA ILE A 3 4.52 -2.61 -14.49
C ILE A 3 5.98 -2.78 -14.87
N GLN A 4 6.26 -2.95 -16.17
CA GLN A 4 7.63 -2.88 -16.66
C GLN A 4 8.02 -1.41 -16.83
N GLU A 5 8.97 -0.93 -16.02
CA GLU A 5 9.44 0.46 -16.06
C GLU A 5 10.30 0.72 -17.30
N PHE A 6 10.13 1.89 -17.91
CA PHE A 6 11.03 2.37 -18.97
C PHE A 6 12.19 3.21 -18.40
N PRO A 7 13.35 3.25 -19.09
CA PRO A 7 14.43 4.16 -18.71
C PRO A 7 13.95 5.61 -18.65
N ALA A 8 14.44 6.36 -17.66
CA ALA A 8 14.09 7.76 -17.46
C ALA A 8 14.32 8.61 -18.74
N GLY A 9 13.31 9.39 -19.14
CA GLY A 9 13.36 10.26 -20.33
C GLY A 9 12.40 9.89 -21.47
N GLY A 10 11.64 8.82 -21.32
CA GLY A 10 10.51 8.50 -22.21
C GLY A 10 9.24 9.28 -21.86
N ILE A 11 8.31 9.38 -22.81
CA ILE A 11 7.00 10.01 -22.58
C ILE A 11 6.08 9.15 -21.72
N TYR A 12 6.36 7.84 -21.65
CA TYR A 12 5.63 6.82 -20.90
C TYR A 12 6.46 6.33 -19.73
N ASP A 13 5.79 5.97 -18.63
CA ASP A 13 6.42 5.52 -17.39
C ASP A 13 6.60 3.99 -17.35
N GLY A 14 5.91 3.26 -18.23
CA GLY A 14 6.06 1.81 -18.36
C GLY A 14 5.13 1.19 -19.39
N GLU A 15 5.09 -0.14 -19.41
CA GLU A 15 4.15 -0.92 -20.22
C GLU A 15 3.41 -1.94 -19.34
N LYS A 16 2.12 -2.13 -19.63
CA LYS A 16 1.27 -3.13 -18.99
C LYS A 16 0.31 -3.75 -20.01
N ASP A 17 0.36 -5.07 -20.17
CA ASP A 17 -0.53 -5.83 -21.06
C ASP A 17 -0.57 -5.29 -22.51
N GLY A 18 0.58 -4.83 -23.02
CA GLY A 18 0.69 -4.23 -24.36
C GLY A 18 0.12 -2.80 -24.46
N ARG A 19 -0.09 -2.12 -23.32
CA ARG A 19 -0.48 -0.71 -23.25
C ARG A 19 0.62 0.13 -22.64
N MET A 20 0.87 1.28 -23.23
CA MET A 20 1.81 2.26 -22.71
C MET A 20 1.20 2.97 -21.52
N VAL A 21 1.88 2.93 -20.39
CA VAL A 21 1.43 3.50 -19.12
C VAL A 21 1.92 4.94 -19.01
N LYS A 22 1.01 5.86 -18.69
CA LYS A 22 1.34 7.22 -18.28
C LYS A 22 0.75 7.48 -16.90
N ILE A 23 1.60 7.83 -15.94
CA ILE A 23 1.22 8.27 -14.62
C ILE A 23 0.87 9.76 -14.70
N MET A 24 -0.41 10.06 -14.51
CA MET A 24 -0.92 11.42 -14.42
C MET A 24 -0.59 12.00 -13.03
N PRO A 25 -0.77 13.31 -12.78
CA PRO A 25 -0.47 13.90 -11.47
C PRO A 25 -1.10 13.12 -10.31
N ILE A 26 -0.27 12.67 -9.37
CA ILE A 26 -0.69 11.83 -8.23
C ILE A 26 -1.12 12.64 -7.00
N ASN A 27 -0.87 13.95 -6.99
CA ASN A 27 -1.18 14.83 -5.87
C ASN A 27 -2.42 15.72 -6.12
N ARG A 28 -3.09 15.58 -7.27
CA ARG A 28 -4.31 16.31 -7.63
C ARG A 28 -5.14 15.54 -8.66
N ILE A 29 -6.34 16.03 -8.94
CA ILE A 29 -7.18 15.52 -10.03
C ILE A 29 -6.50 15.82 -11.37
N ALA A 30 -6.42 14.82 -12.26
CA ALA A 30 -5.92 14.96 -13.61
C ALA A 30 -6.92 15.74 -14.49
N THR A 31 -6.42 16.74 -15.18
CA THR A 31 -7.18 17.67 -16.03
C THR A 31 -6.74 17.57 -17.47
N ARG A 32 -7.50 18.17 -18.40
CA ARG A 32 -7.11 18.27 -19.82
C ARG A 32 -5.74 18.92 -20.02
N ALA A 33 -5.37 19.90 -19.19
CA ALA A 33 -4.09 20.59 -19.30
C ALA A 33 -2.91 19.65 -19.09
N ASP A 34 -3.08 18.61 -18.26
CA ASP A 34 -2.05 17.61 -17.99
C ASP A 34 -1.80 16.68 -19.20
N LEU A 35 -2.71 16.63 -20.18
CA LEU A 35 -2.53 15.87 -21.42
C LEU A 35 -1.55 16.53 -22.40
N ASN A 36 -1.29 17.84 -22.27
CA ASN A 36 -0.47 18.59 -23.22
C ASN A 36 0.96 18.04 -23.34
N GLU A 37 1.55 17.64 -22.21
CA GLU A 37 2.89 17.02 -22.20
C GLU A 37 2.90 15.71 -22.99
N LEU A 38 1.89 14.87 -22.75
CA LEU A 38 1.74 13.59 -23.44
C LEU A 38 1.53 13.77 -24.95
N ILE A 39 0.64 14.68 -25.33
CA ILE A 39 0.32 15.01 -26.73
C ILE A 39 1.55 15.55 -27.47
N ALA A 40 2.30 16.46 -26.83
CA ALA A 40 3.53 17.01 -27.41
C ALA A 40 4.63 15.96 -27.56
N GLY A 41 4.63 14.95 -26.68
CA GLY A 41 5.60 13.87 -26.67
C GLY A 41 5.35 12.78 -27.72
N PHE A 42 4.15 12.65 -28.26
CA PHE A 42 3.82 11.54 -29.17
C PHE A 42 4.69 11.48 -30.42
N ASN A 43 5.06 10.26 -30.82
CA ASN A 43 5.76 10.02 -32.07
C ASN A 43 4.77 9.90 -33.24
N TYR A 44 4.29 11.06 -33.72
CA TYR A 44 3.33 11.13 -34.82
C TYR A 44 3.81 10.44 -36.11
N ARG A 45 5.11 10.39 -36.38
CA ARG A 45 5.64 9.64 -37.54
C ARG A 45 5.40 8.14 -37.40
N ALA A 46 5.62 7.59 -36.20
CA ALA A 46 5.31 6.19 -35.94
C ALA A 46 3.81 5.93 -36.01
N PHE A 47 2.98 6.84 -35.50
CA PHE A 47 1.52 6.73 -35.58
C PHE A 47 1.03 6.70 -37.03
N GLN A 48 1.53 7.61 -37.87
CA GLN A 48 1.19 7.63 -39.29
C GLN A 48 1.52 6.30 -39.97
N LYS A 49 2.73 5.77 -39.76
CA LYS A 49 3.13 4.47 -40.33
C LYS A 49 2.20 3.33 -39.88
N ARG A 50 1.90 3.25 -38.58
CA ARG A 50 0.97 2.24 -38.03
C ARG A 50 -0.44 2.37 -38.61
N GLN A 51 -0.91 3.60 -38.84
CA GLN A 51 -2.21 3.86 -39.46
C GLN A 51 -2.25 3.43 -40.94
N GLU A 52 -1.18 3.68 -41.70
CA GLU A 52 -1.07 3.24 -43.09
C GLU A 52 -1.06 1.70 -43.20
N GLU A 53 -0.36 1.02 -42.29
CA GLU A 53 -0.32 -0.45 -42.23
C GLU A 53 -1.66 -1.06 -41.76
N HIS A 54 -2.32 -0.41 -40.80
CA HIS A 54 -3.56 -0.91 -40.18
C HIS A 54 -4.60 0.21 -39.95
N PRO A 55 -5.33 0.65 -41.00
CA PRO A 55 -6.19 1.85 -40.94
C PRO A 55 -7.33 1.82 -39.92
N THR A 56 -7.79 0.63 -39.53
CA THR A 56 -8.93 0.45 -38.61
C THR A 56 -8.52 0.26 -37.16
N ARG A 57 -7.24 0.00 -36.90
CA ARG A 57 -6.70 -0.27 -35.57
C ARG A 57 -6.23 1.02 -34.89
N PRO A 58 -6.30 1.09 -33.55
CA PRO A 58 -5.67 2.19 -32.82
C PRO A 58 -4.15 2.16 -33.07
N VAL A 59 -3.56 3.35 -33.23
CA VAL A 59 -2.11 3.49 -33.46
C VAL A 59 -1.31 3.31 -32.18
N GLU A 60 -1.94 3.46 -31.02
CA GLU A 60 -1.35 3.23 -29.71
C GLU A 60 -2.44 2.85 -28.71
N LYS A 61 -2.09 2.02 -27.74
CA LYS A 61 -2.92 1.72 -26.58
C LYS A 61 -2.30 2.36 -25.34
N LEU A 62 -3.10 3.13 -24.62
CA LEU A 62 -2.68 3.94 -23.48
C LEU A 62 -3.42 3.49 -22.22
N LEU A 63 -2.69 3.45 -21.11
CA LEU A 63 -3.25 3.33 -19.77
C LEU A 63 -2.85 4.58 -18.98
N LEU A 64 -3.81 5.48 -18.75
CA LEU A 64 -3.63 6.66 -17.92
C LEU A 64 -3.94 6.29 -16.48
N VAL A 65 -2.93 6.33 -15.62
CA VAL A 65 -3.08 6.04 -14.19
C VAL A 65 -3.19 7.36 -13.45
N CYS A 66 -4.30 7.58 -12.76
CA CYS A 66 -4.56 8.83 -12.05
C CYS A 66 -5.20 8.57 -10.68
N MET A 67 -4.98 9.47 -9.73
CA MET A 67 -5.69 9.43 -8.45
C MET A 67 -7.16 9.77 -8.62
N GLY A 68 -7.48 10.66 -9.54
CA GLY A 68 -8.83 10.95 -10.02
C GLY A 68 -8.73 11.82 -11.26
N HIS A 69 -9.81 11.93 -12.03
CA HIS A 69 -9.77 12.69 -13.30
C HIS A 69 -11.08 13.43 -13.61
N GLU A 70 -10.98 14.44 -14.47
CA GLU A 70 -12.15 15.03 -15.12
C GLU A 70 -12.92 13.96 -15.92
N PRO A 71 -14.26 13.93 -15.91
CA PRO A 71 -15.05 12.84 -16.47
C PRO A 71 -14.76 12.51 -17.94
N ASP A 72 -14.28 13.49 -18.71
CA ASP A 72 -14.03 13.37 -20.14
C ASP A 72 -12.54 13.34 -20.53
N LEU A 73 -11.63 13.05 -19.58
CA LEU A 73 -10.18 13.05 -19.83
C LEU A 73 -9.76 12.20 -21.03
N ALA A 74 -10.27 10.97 -21.15
CA ALA A 74 -9.97 10.10 -22.29
C ALA A 74 -10.50 10.66 -23.62
N ALA A 75 -11.72 11.22 -23.61
CA ALA A 75 -12.33 11.81 -24.78
C ALA A 75 -11.58 13.09 -25.21
N ALA A 76 -11.14 13.89 -24.25
CA ALA A 76 -10.31 15.07 -24.50
C ALA A 76 -9.00 14.69 -25.19
N LEU A 77 -8.31 13.65 -24.70
CA LEU A 77 -7.09 13.15 -25.34
C LEU A 77 -7.35 12.67 -26.77
N GLN A 78 -8.42 11.90 -27.00
CA GLN A 78 -8.76 11.45 -28.35
C GLN A 78 -9.13 12.61 -29.30
N ASN A 79 -9.78 13.66 -28.81
CA ASN A 79 -10.18 14.79 -29.65
C ASN A 79 -8.99 15.65 -30.10
N GLU A 80 -7.95 15.75 -29.28
CA GLU A 80 -6.74 16.51 -29.60
C GLU A 80 -5.77 15.74 -30.51
N VAL A 81 -5.97 14.45 -30.71
CA VAL A 81 -5.12 13.58 -31.53
C VAL A 81 -5.87 13.08 -32.76
N SER A 82 -5.35 13.40 -33.95
CA SER A 82 -5.97 13.02 -35.23
C SER A 82 -5.97 11.51 -35.51
N HIS A 83 -5.16 10.74 -34.78
CA HIS A 83 -5.07 9.30 -34.90
C HIS A 83 -5.94 8.59 -33.87
N LYS A 84 -6.47 7.42 -34.24
CA LYS A 84 -7.27 6.59 -33.33
C LYS A 84 -6.39 6.04 -32.22
N LEU A 85 -6.75 6.29 -30.96
CA LEU A 85 -6.11 5.75 -29.77
C LEU A 85 -7.07 4.79 -29.06
N ASP A 86 -6.51 3.82 -28.33
CA ASP A 86 -7.24 3.02 -27.35
C ASP A 86 -6.81 3.51 -25.96
N ILE A 87 -7.71 4.21 -25.26
CA ILE A 87 -7.37 4.92 -24.03
C ILE A 87 -8.17 4.30 -22.89
N GLU A 88 -7.45 3.73 -21.92
CA GLU A 88 -8.01 3.33 -20.64
C GLU A 88 -7.55 4.32 -19.56
N VAL A 89 -8.47 4.69 -18.68
CA VAL A 89 -8.17 5.52 -17.52
C VAL A 89 -8.43 4.68 -16.29
N MET A 90 -7.39 4.48 -15.49
CA MET A 90 -7.48 3.85 -14.18
C MET A 90 -7.54 4.97 -13.13
N ASP A 91 -8.71 5.14 -12.54
CA ASP A 91 -8.97 6.08 -11.46
C ASP A 91 -8.77 5.34 -10.14
N ILE A 92 -7.66 5.59 -9.45
CA ILE A 92 -7.34 4.89 -8.21
C ILE A 92 -8.41 5.12 -7.14
N LEU A 93 -9.04 6.30 -7.05
CA LEU A 93 -10.07 6.56 -6.06
C LEU A 93 -11.38 5.83 -6.35
N ARG A 94 -11.75 5.68 -7.63
CA ARG A 94 -13.00 4.99 -8.03
C ARG A 94 -12.81 3.48 -8.18
N ASP A 95 -11.70 3.06 -8.77
CA ASP A 95 -11.39 1.66 -9.06
C ASP A 95 -10.88 0.92 -7.82
N LYS A 96 -10.24 1.63 -6.87
CA LYS A 96 -10.09 1.14 -5.49
C LYS A 96 -11.30 1.50 -4.62
N SER A 97 -12.53 1.43 -5.14
CA SER A 97 -13.70 1.32 -4.25
C SER A 97 -13.67 0.04 -3.40
N GLN A 98 -12.69 -0.85 -3.62
CA GLN A 98 -12.13 -1.74 -2.61
C GLN A 98 -10.94 -1.10 -1.86
N LEU A 99 -11.13 0.11 -1.32
CA LEU A 99 -10.34 0.56 -0.18
C LEU A 99 -10.82 -0.33 0.94
N GLU A 100 -10.20 -1.50 1.07
CA GLU A 100 -10.36 -2.32 2.26
C GLU A 100 -9.94 -1.44 3.40
N PHE A 101 -10.93 -1.02 4.19
CA PHE A 101 -10.70 -0.22 5.38
C PHE A 101 -9.60 -0.90 6.17
N LYS A 102 -8.58 -0.12 6.55
CA LYS A 102 -7.52 -0.59 7.45
C LYS A 102 -8.21 -1.29 8.61
N ARG A 103 -8.04 -2.60 8.72
CA ARG A 103 -8.55 -3.35 9.86
C ARG A 103 -7.55 -3.13 10.97
N GLU A 104 -8.03 -2.61 12.10
CA GLU A 104 -7.18 -2.45 13.27
C GLU A 104 -6.71 -3.84 13.72
N SER A 105 -5.43 -3.93 14.08
CA SER A 105 -4.88 -5.14 14.67
C SER A 105 -5.51 -5.35 16.06
N GLU A 106 -5.66 -6.60 16.46
CA GLU A 106 -6.22 -6.96 17.77
C GLU A 106 -5.20 -7.76 18.59
N ALA A 107 -5.24 -7.65 19.92
CA ALA A 107 -4.45 -8.48 20.81
C ALA A 107 -5.23 -8.84 22.06
N ARG A 108 -5.02 -10.06 22.54
CA ARG A 108 -5.51 -10.52 23.83
C ARG A 108 -4.37 -10.50 24.83
N ILE A 109 -4.39 -9.52 25.73
CA ILE A 109 -3.36 -9.31 26.74
C ILE A 109 -4.00 -9.39 28.12
N VAL A 110 -3.43 -10.21 29.01
CA VAL A 110 -3.96 -10.46 30.35
C VAL A 110 -2.87 -10.28 31.40
N ARG A 111 -3.29 -9.93 32.62
CA ARG A 111 -2.42 -9.99 33.81
C ARG A 111 -2.71 -11.28 34.56
N ARG A 112 -1.68 -12.11 34.78
CA ARG A 112 -1.80 -13.39 35.51
C ARG A 112 -0.55 -13.59 36.36
N ASP A 113 -0.73 -13.91 37.63
CA ASP A 113 0.35 -14.28 38.56
C ASP A 113 1.52 -13.28 38.61
N GLY A 114 1.23 -11.97 38.57
CA GLY A 114 2.25 -10.92 38.55
C GLY A 114 2.99 -10.77 37.22
N GLN A 115 2.47 -11.37 36.15
CA GLN A 115 3.00 -11.28 34.80
C GLN A 115 1.99 -10.68 33.83
N LEU A 116 2.48 -9.95 32.85
CA LEU A 116 1.76 -9.51 31.66
C LEU A 116 1.94 -10.58 30.58
N VAL A 117 0.84 -11.16 30.10
CA VAL A 117 0.85 -12.25 29.12
C VAL A 117 0.10 -11.80 27.88
N ILE A 118 0.77 -11.84 26.73
CA ILE A 118 0.15 -11.70 25.41
C ILE A 118 -0.27 -13.11 24.97
N GLU A 119 -1.56 -13.41 25.05
CA GLU A 119 -2.09 -14.73 24.70
C GLU A 119 -2.19 -14.89 23.17
N GLN A 120 -2.62 -13.84 22.47
CA GLN A 120 -2.82 -13.83 21.02
C GLN A 120 -2.62 -12.42 20.45
N PHE A 121 -2.14 -12.35 19.20
CA PHE A 121 -2.03 -11.13 18.40
C PHE A 121 -2.51 -11.39 16.98
N TYR A 122 -3.32 -10.47 16.46
CA TYR A 122 -4.02 -10.57 15.17
C TYR A 122 -3.75 -9.31 14.33
N PRO A 123 -2.61 -9.24 13.62
CA PRO A 123 -2.33 -8.17 12.68
C PRO A 123 -3.13 -8.39 11.40
N MET A 124 -4.32 -7.80 11.34
CA MET A 124 -5.32 -8.13 10.32
C MET A 124 -4.83 -7.95 8.88
N ASN A 125 -4.03 -6.91 8.62
CA ASN A 125 -3.48 -6.65 7.29
C ASN A 125 -2.41 -7.68 6.90
N LEU A 126 -1.53 -8.07 7.85
CA LEU A 126 -0.53 -9.10 7.62
C LEU A 126 -1.19 -10.47 7.40
N LEU A 127 -2.13 -10.86 8.26
CA LEU A 127 -2.89 -12.11 8.13
C LEU A 127 -3.62 -12.20 6.78
N GLN A 128 -4.17 -11.09 6.30
CA GLN A 128 -4.80 -11.05 4.99
C GLN A 128 -3.80 -11.30 3.86
N LYS A 129 -2.60 -10.70 3.90
CA LYS A 129 -1.55 -10.97 2.92
C LYS A 129 -1.09 -12.42 2.95
N LEU A 130 -0.84 -12.98 4.14
CA LEU A 130 -0.43 -14.38 4.30
C LEU A 130 -1.49 -15.35 3.78
N SER A 131 -2.78 -15.06 4.03
CA SER A 131 -3.89 -15.85 3.51
C SER A 131 -3.93 -15.88 1.97
N LEU A 132 -3.57 -14.78 1.29
CA LEU A 132 -3.48 -14.75 -0.17
C LEU A 132 -2.29 -15.57 -0.69
N MET A 133 -1.21 -15.66 0.09
CA MET A 133 -0.01 -16.44 -0.21
C MET A 133 -0.15 -17.92 0.19
N GLN A 134 -1.26 -18.30 0.83
CA GLN A 134 -1.50 -19.64 1.39
C GLN A 134 -0.44 -20.05 2.44
N GLU A 135 0.09 -19.07 3.17
CA GLU A 135 0.99 -19.30 4.30
C GLU A 135 0.18 -19.53 5.57
N ASN A 136 0.56 -20.55 6.34
CA ASN A 136 -0.04 -20.86 7.62
C ASN A 136 0.85 -20.34 8.74
N VAL A 137 0.22 -19.82 9.79
CA VAL A 137 0.89 -19.31 10.98
C VAL A 137 0.36 -20.08 12.17
N GLU A 138 1.26 -20.74 12.90
CA GLU A 138 0.89 -21.53 14.08
C GLU A 138 1.08 -20.72 15.37
N ASP A 139 2.12 -19.89 15.43
CA ASP A 139 2.41 -19.04 16.57
C ASP A 139 2.28 -17.55 16.21
N TRP A 140 1.52 -16.80 17.01
CA TRP A 140 1.35 -15.35 16.78
C TRP A 140 2.66 -14.59 16.86
N ARG A 141 3.67 -15.13 17.56
CA ARG A 141 4.98 -14.50 17.72
C ARG A 141 5.77 -14.46 16.42
N GLU A 142 5.45 -15.33 15.46
CA GLU A 142 5.98 -15.27 14.09
C GLU A 142 5.55 -13.99 13.36
N LEU A 143 4.46 -13.36 13.80
CA LEU A 143 3.89 -12.17 13.17
C LEU A 143 4.47 -10.86 13.72
N VAL A 144 5.36 -10.92 14.70
CA VAL A 144 5.75 -9.76 15.51
C VAL A 144 7.20 -9.38 15.28
N GLU A 145 7.40 -8.13 14.90
CA GLU A 145 8.71 -7.48 14.80
C GLU A 145 9.20 -7.02 16.17
N SER A 146 8.34 -6.46 17.02
CA SER A 146 8.73 -6.02 18.36
C SER A 146 7.57 -5.91 19.34
N VAL A 147 7.87 -6.10 20.63
CA VAL A 147 6.98 -5.75 21.75
C VAL A 147 7.66 -4.74 22.64
N LYS A 148 6.95 -3.66 23.00
CA LYS A 148 7.42 -2.64 23.94
C LYS A 148 6.40 -2.52 25.05
N VAL A 149 6.85 -2.57 26.30
CA VAL A 149 5.98 -2.45 27.49
C VAL A 149 6.43 -1.27 28.32
N ASP A 150 5.50 -0.35 28.54
CA ASP A 150 5.61 0.73 29.52
C ASP A 150 4.73 0.35 30.72
N PHE A 151 5.35 0.05 31.86
CA PHE A 151 4.63 -0.32 33.08
C PHE A 151 4.06 0.88 33.84
N ASN A 152 4.44 2.11 33.47
CA ASN A 152 4.11 3.35 34.19
C ASN A 152 3.67 4.46 33.22
N TYR A 153 2.79 4.12 32.28
CA TYR A 153 2.36 5.02 31.22
C TYR A 153 1.62 6.24 31.78
N ASP A 154 2.09 7.43 31.41
CA ASP A 154 1.61 8.72 31.91
C ASP A 154 0.37 9.26 31.17
N GLY A 155 -0.08 8.57 30.12
CA GLY A 155 -1.20 9.00 29.28
C GLY A 155 -0.82 9.91 28.12
N ALA A 156 0.46 10.25 27.96
CA ALA A 156 0.97 11.13 26.91
C ALA A 156 2.01 10.44 26.03
N VAL A 157 3.14 10.00 26.60
CA VAL A 157 4.29 9.48 25.84
C VAL A 157 4.59 8.06 26.28
N LEU A 158 4.73 7.15 25.33
CA LEU A 158 5.16 5.78 25.60
C LEU A 158 6.64 5.78 25.96
N ASN A 159 6.97 5.45 27.21
CA ASN A 159 8.33 5.33 27.72
C ASN A 159 8.57 3.87 28.14
N PRO A 160 8.80 2.96 27.19
CA PRO A 160 8.88 1.53 27.49
C PRO A 160 10.10 1.22 28.33
N SER A 161 9.90 0.56 29.47
CA SER A 161 10.97 0.01 30.28
C SER A 161 11.41 -1.38 29.81
N GLU A 162 10.52 -2.10 29.12
CA GLU A 162 10.84 -3.35 28.41
C GLU A 162 10.74 -3.15 26.90
N VAL A 163 11.80 -3.57 26.20
CA VAL A 163 11.86 -3.58 24.74
C VAL A 163 12.30 -4.98 24.33
N ASP A 164 11.40 -5.69 23.68
CA ASP A 164 11.57 -7.08 23.25
C ASP A 164 11.66 -7.11 21.74
N LEU A 165 12.86 -7.43 21.26
CA LEU A 165 13.21 -7.55 19.85
C LEU A 165 13.70 -8.99 19.64
N PRO A 166 13.05 -9.78 18.78
CA PRO A 166 13.53 -11.11 18.44
C PRO A 166 14.89 -11.01 17.72
N GLU A 167 15.81 -11.91 18.05
CA GLU A 167 17.03 -12.14 17.26
C GLU A 167 16.73 -13.12 16.09
N ASP A 168 17.64 -13.29 15.14
CA ASP A 168 17.39 -13.96 13.84
C ASP A 168 16.74 -15.37 13.93
N ASP A 169 16.96 -16.11 15.02
CA ASP A 169 16.41 -17.45 15.25
C ASP A 169 15.44 -17.55 16.45
N GLU A 170 15.08 -16.43 17.08
CA GLU A 170 14.22 -16.39 18.26
C GLU A 170 12.92 -15.59 18.05
N PHE A 171 11.94 -15.84 18.90
CA PHE A 171 10.67 -15.11 18.90
C PHE A 171 10.60 -14.17 20.11
N VAL A 172 9.71 -13.18 20.06
CA VAL A 172 9.38 -12.37 21.24
C VAL A 172 8.93 -13.23 22.41
N LYS A 173 9.21 -12.79 23.63
CA LYS A 173 8.93 -13.54 24.86
C LYS A 173 7.43 -13.77 25.06
N GLY A 174 6.61 -12.75 24.79
CA GLY A 174 5.15 -12.77 24.99
C GLY A 174 4.69 -12.79 26.46
N VAL A 175 5.61 -12.94 27.41
CA VAL A 175 5.37 -12.91 28.86
C VAL A 175 6.40 -12.01 29.52
N TYR A 176 5.93 -11.04 30.31
CA TYR A 176 6.78 -10.05 30.96
C TYR A 176 6.45 -9.95 32.46
N PRO A 177 7.44 -10.00 33.37
CA PRO A 177 7.19 -9.78 34.79
C PRO A 177 6.72 -8.35 35.04
N ILE A 178 5.67 -8.17 35.84
CA ILE A 178 5.17 -6.84 36.21
C ILE A 178 5.93 -6.37 37.47
N PRO A 179 6.61 -5.21 37.42
CA PRO A 179 7.24 -4.62 38.60
C PRO A 179 6.23 -4.32 39.72
N GLU A 180 6.67 -4.38 40.98
CA GLU A 180 5.80 -4.10 42.14
C GLU A 180 5.24 -2.67 42.16
N ASP A 181 5.97 -1.72 41.57
CA ASP A 181 5.62 -0.31 41.45
C ASP A 181 4.87 0.03 40.15
N ALA A 182 4.44 -0.97 39.38
CA ALA A 182 3.74 -0.76 38.13
C ALA A 182 2.39 -0.07 38.31
N GLY A 183 2.16 0.97 37.50
CA GLY A 183 0.90 1.69 37.39
C GLY A 183 0.09 1.27 36.16
N THR A 184 -0.18 2.23 35.29
CA THR A 184 -0.90 1.98 34.04
C THR A 184 0.03 1.31 33.04
N ILE A 185 -0.29 0.08 32.64
CA ILE A 185 0.54 -0.67 31.68
C ILE A 185 0.07 -0.36 30.26
N ARG A 186 0.97 0.10 29.40
CA ARG A 186 0.75 0.30 27.97
C ARG A 186 1.67 -0.62 27.19
N VAL A 187 1.07 -1.43 26.32
CA VAL A 187 1.78 -2.38 25.47
C VAL A 187 1.69 -1.91 24.03
N LYS A 188 2.82 -1.88 23.35
CA LYS A 188 2.92 -1.64 21.91
C LYS A 188 3.48 -2.88 21.23
N ILE A 189 2.73 -3.43 20.29
CA ILE A 189 3.13 -4.57 19.47
C ILE A 189 3.27 -4.07 18.04
N THR A 190 4.40 -4.36 17.40
CA THR A 190 4.67 -4.00 16.00
C THR A 190 4.77 -5.28 15.19
N ASP A 191 4.03 -5.37 14.08
CA ASP A 191 4.04 -6.54 13.19
C ASP A 191 5.15 -6.46 12.12
N LEU A 192 5.31 -7.52 11.33
CA LEU A 192 6.30 -7.59 10.23
C LEU A 192 6.03 -6.62 9.07
N LEU A 193 4.88 -5.92 9.06
CA LEU A 193 4.59 -4.82 8.13
C LEU A 193 4.90 -3.45 8.76
N SER A 194 5.51 -3.44 9.95
CA SER A 194 5.78 -2.27 10.77
C SER A 194 4.52 -1.49 11.16
N GLU A 195 3.36 -2.15 11.18
CA GLU A 195 2.14 -1.60 11.76
C GLU A 195 2.10 -1.87 13.26
N SER A 196 1.66 -0.89 14.04
CA SER A 196 1.64 -1.02 15.50
C SER A 196 0.25 -0.96 16.11
N LEU A 197 -0.01 -1.89 17.02
CA LEU A 197 -1.13 -1.87 17.96
C LEU A 197 -0.65 -1.34 19.31
N GLU A 198 -1.43 -0.46 19.93
CA GLU A 198 -1.18 -0.01 21.30
C GLU A 198 -2.39 -0.26 22.21
N VAL A 199 -2.18 -1.03 23.27
CA VAL A 199 -3.24 -1.45 24.21
C VAL A 199 -2.86 -1.00 25.62
N THR A 200 -3.82 -0.38 26.31
CA THR A 200 -3.69 -0.14 27.75
C THR A 200 -4.32 -1.29 28.51
N VAL A 201 -3.52 -1.96 29.32
CA VAL A 201 -3.95 -3.07 30.19
C VAL A 201 -4.14 -2.51 31.59
N LYS A 202 -5.35 -2.68 32.14
CA LYS A 202 -5.69 -2.25 33.50
C LYS A 202 -5.47 -3.35 34.53
#